data_AF-A0A947L161-F1
#
_entry.id   AF-A0A947L161-F1
#
_cell.length_a   1.000
_cell.length_b   1.000
_cell.length_c   1.000
_cell.angle_alpha   90.00
_cell.angle_beta   90.00
_cell.angle_gamma   90.00
#
_symmetry.space_group_name_H-M   'P 1'
#
loop_
_entity.id
_entity.type
_entity.pdbx_description
1 polymer ?
#
loop_
_entity_poly.entity_id
_entity_poly.type
_entity_poly.pdbx_seq_one_letter_code
_entity_poly.pdbx_strand_id
1 'polypeptide(L)' 'MMESQSPRPPRDPNRVTLEDKTDLLYWTDRFSVSEARLRAGIDEVGNDVDALADLFNEPG' A
#
# COMPACT_ATOMS: atom_id res chain seq x y z
N MET A 1 14.52 10.56 22.40
CA MET A 1 14.04 10.87 21.04
C MET A 1 12.87 9.95 20.81
N MET A 2 11.64 10.49 20.78
CA MET A 2 10.47 9.68 20.48
C MET A 2 10.45 9.55 18.97
N GLU A 3 11.12 8.53 18.44
CA GLU A 3 10.93 8.13 17.06
C GLU A 3 9.44 7.83 16.93
N SER A 4 8.75 8.73 16.26
CA SER A 4 7.37 8.58 15.84
C SER A 4 7.24 7.15 15.33
N GLN A 5 6.45 6.34 16.03
CA GLN A 5 6.25 4.93 15.70
C GLN A 5 5.43 4.86 14.41
N SER A 6 6.05 5.24 13.30
CA SER A 6 5.57 4.85 11.98
C SER A 6 5.55 3.32 11.99
N PRO A 7 4.44 2.69 11.60
CA PRO A 7 4.39 1.23 11.46
C PRO A 7 5.61 0.82 10.63
N ARG A 8 6.35 -0.18 11.14
CA ARG A 8 7.60 -0.60 10.50
C ARG A 8 7.30 -0.86 9.03
N PRO A 9 8.14 -0.37 8.10
CA PRO A 9 7.92 -0.63 6.69
C PRO A 9 7.91 -2.16 6.47
N PRO A 10 7.07 -2.64 5.53
CA PRO A 10 7.10 -4.02 5.10
C PRO A 10 8.51 -4.44 4.71
N ARG A 11 8.77 -5.75 4.74
CA ARG A 11 10.07 -6.33 4.34
C ARG A 11 10.52 -5.86 2.96
N ASP A 12 9.56 -5.61 2.07
CA ASP A 12 9.77 -5.10 0.72
C ASP A 12 8.98 -3.80 0.51
N PRO A 13 9.60 -2.62 0.66
CA PRO A 13 8.90 -1.34 0.51
C PRO A 13 8.46 -1.01 -0.93
N ASN A 14 8.86 -1.84 -1.90
CA ASN A 14 8.49 -1.75 -3.32
C ASN A 14 7.33 -2.69 -3.70
N ARG A 15 6.89 -3.56 -2.78
CA ARG A 15 5.78 -4.49 -3.02
C ARG A 15 4.73 -4.43 -1.93
N VAL A 16 3.48 -4.38 -2.34
CA VAL A 16 2.34 -4.40 -1.43
C VAL A 16 2.08 -5.82 -0.97
N THR A 17 2.54 -6.13 0.23
CA THR A 17 2.15 -7.34 0.97
C THR A 17 0.88 -7.05 1.76
N LEU A 18 -0.08 -7.98 1.74
CA LEU A 18 -1.28 -7.94 2.59
C LEU A 18 -1.30 -9.15 3.54
N GLU A 19 -0.11 -9.68 3.86
CA GLU A 19 0.06 -10.86 4.71
C GLU A 19 -0.41 -10.58 6.14
N ASP A 20 -0.11 -9.38 6.63
CA ASP A 20 -0.53 -8.90 7.94
C ASP A 20 -1.47 -7.70 7.85
N LYS A 21 -2.35 -7.58 8.86
CA LYS A 21 -3.25 -6.43 8.99
C LYS A 21 -2.49 -5.11 9.11
N THR A 22 -1.27 -5.15 9.65
CA THR A 22 -0.39 -3.98 9.77
C THR A 22 0.09 -3.49 8.41
N ASP A 23 0.43 -4.39 7.49
CA ASP A 23 0.81 -3.99 6.13
C ASP A 23 -0.38 -3.39 5.40
N LEU A 24 -1.55 -4.02 5.54
CA LEU A 24 -2.78 -3.50 4.96
C LEU A 24 -3.05 -2.06 5.42
N LEU A 25 -2.99 -1.81 6.73
CA LEU A 25 -3.16 -0.47 7.29
C LEU A 25 -2.11 0.51 6.76
N TYR A 26 -0.83 0.11 6.72
CA TYR A 26 0.26 0.92 6.18
C TYR A 26 0.01 1.32 4.73
N TRP A 27 -0.38 0.37 3.87
CA TRP A 27 -0.61 0.64 2.45
C TRP A 27 -1.87 1.44 2.21
N THR A 28 -2.97 1.15 2.91
CA THR A 28 -4.20 1.95 2.82
C THR A 28 -3.98 3.39 3.24
N ASP A 29 -3.16 3.63 4.26
CA ASP A 29 -2.79 4.97 4.71
C ASP A 29 -1.86 5.66 3.69
N ARG A 30 -0.81 4.96 3.24
CA ARG A 30 0.18 5.47 2.27
C ARG A 30 -0.45 5.91 0.95
N PHE A 31 -1.36 5.10 0.42
CA PHE A 31 -2.08 5.40 -0.81
C PHE A 31 -3.37 6.20 -0.56
N SER A 32 -3.76 6.40 0.70
CA SER A 32 -5.04 7.02 1.09
C SER A 32 -6.24 6.37 0.38
N VAL A 33 -6.23 5.04 0.26
CA VAL A 33 -7.27 4.23 -0.38
C VAL A 33 -7.87 3.23 0.61
N SER A 34 -9.11 2.80 0.36
CA SER A 34 -9.73 1.71 1.11
C SER A 34 -9.08 0.36 0.79
N GLU A 35 -9.14 -0.58 1.74
CA GLU A 35 -8.72 -1.98 1.55
C GLU A 35 -9.23 -2.58 0.23
N ALA A 36 -10.52 -2.36 -0.07
CA ALA A 36 -11.14 -2.87 -1.29
C ALA A 36 -10.50 -2.30 -2.56
N ARG A 37 -10.14 -1.01 -2.57
CA ARG A 37 -9.49 -0.36 -3.72
C ARG A 37 -8.03 -0.77 -3.84
N LEU A 38 -7.35 -0.96 -2.71
CA LEU A 38 -5.99 -1.52 -2.69
C LEU A 38 -5.98 -2.94 -3.28
N ARG A 39 -6.89 -3.81 -2.83
CA ARG A 39 -7.02 -5.17 -3.38
C ARG A 39 -7.41 -5.21 -4.84
N ALA A 40 -8.35 -4.35 -5.26
CA ALA A 40 -8.74 -4.24 -6.66
C ALA A 40 -7.56 -3.80 -7.54
N GLY A 41 -6.77 -2.82 -7.09
CA GLY A 41 -5.55 -2.42 -7.79
C GLY A 41 -4.55 -3.57 -7.88
N ILE A 42 -4.37 -4.34 -6.80
CA ILE A 42 -3.45 -5.49 -6.82
C ILE A 42 -3.90 -6.55 -7.82
N ASP A 43 -5.20 -6.77 -7.96
CA ASP A 43 -5.77 -7.69 -8.95
C ASP A 43 -5.58 -7.18 -10.39
N GLU A 44 -5.62 -5.86 -10.59
CA GLU A 44 -5.52 -5.22 -11.90
C GLU A 44 -4.09 -5.09 -12.41
N VAL A 45 -3.17 -4.59 -11.59
CA VAL A 45 -1.78 -4.26 -11.99
C VAL A 45 -0.72 -5.10 -11.27
N GLY A 46 -1.11 -5.90 -10.28
CA GLY A 46 -0.19 -6.68 -9.45
C GLY A 46 0.19 -5.99 -8.14
N ASN A 47 1.06 -6.63 -7.36
CA ASN A 47 1.48 -6.13 -6.04
C ASN A 47 2.64 -5.12 -6.09
N ASP A 48 2.92 -4.53 -7.25
CA ASP A 48 3.99 -3.55 -7.40
C ASP A 48 3.51 -2.16 -7.00
N VAL A 49 4.25 -1.52 -6.08
CA VAL A 49 3.89 -0.21 -5.51
C VAL A 49 3.85 0.88 -6.56
N ASP A 50 4.76 0.84 -7.52
CA ASP A 50 4.85 1.82 -8.60
C ASP A 50 3.64 1.72 -9.53
N ALA A 51 3.23 0.49 -9.88
CA ALA A 51 2.05 0.24 -10.70
C ALA A 51 0.75 0.66 -9.99
N LEU A 52 0.64 0.36 -8.69
CA LEU A 52 -0.48 0.82 -7.87
C LEU A 52 -0.49 2.34 -7.71
N ALA A 53 0.69 2.96 -7.55
CA ALA A 53 0.81 4.41 -7.49
C ALA A 53 0.35 5.04 -8.80
N ASP A 54 0.77 4.53 -9.95
CA ASP A 54 0.32 4.98 -11.26
C ASP A 54 -1.21 4.88 -11.38
N LEU A 55 -1.77 3.70 -11.09
CA LEU A 55 -3.21 3.44 -11.12
C LEU A 55 -4.02 4.37 -10.20
N PHE A 56 -3.50 4.70 -9.01
CA PHE A 56 -4.18 5.59 -8.07
C PHE A 56 -3.93 7.07 -8.33
N ASN A 57 -2.87 7.41 -9.05
CA ASN A 57 -2.45 8.79 -9.33
C ASN A 57 -2.94 9.27 -10.70
N GLU A 58 -3.39 8.37 -11.58
CA GLU A 58 -4.12 8.72 -12.79
C GLU A 58 -5.47 9.39 -12.45
N PRO A 59 -5.69 10.66 -12.86
CA PRO A 59 -7.02 11.25 -12.80
C PRO A 59 -7.88 10.61 -13.89
N GLY A 60 -8.81 9.74 -13.49
CA GLY A 60 -9.87 9.25 -14.36
C GLY A 60 -10.76 10.35 -14.91
#